data_AF-A0A7C2F786-F1
#
_entry.id   AF-A0A7C2F786-F1
#
_cell.length_a   1.000
_cell.length_b   1.000
_cell.length_c   1.000
_cell.angle_alpha   90.00
_cell.angle_beta   90.00
_cell.angle_gamma   90.00
#
_symmetry.space_group_name_H-M   'P 1'
#
loop_
_entity.id
_entity.type
_entity.pdbx_description
1 polymer ?
#
loop_
_entity_poly.entity_id
_entity_poly.type
_entity_poly.pdbx_seq_one_letter_code
_entity_poly.pdbx_strand_id
1 'polypeptide(L)'
;MAMLKRTPLYEAHVSIGARMVDFVGWEMPVQYAGPIPEHMAVREAAGLFDVSHMGEIEVTGRSALELVQRITTNDASKLADNQAQYSALTNDGGGIIDDLIVYRFNSDYFMLVVNASNTDKVFAWISRHAASHDVEVHDVSAAYALMALQGPLAERILQDLTDHMLDHIPYYWSQRVQVDGVSCRVSRTGYTGEDGFEIFCNPVDERDLW
;
A
#
# COMPACT_ATOMS: atom_id res chain seq x y z
N MET A 1 -11.01 -25.39 -10.16
CA MET A 1 -10.45 -24.02 -10.26
C MET A 1 -10.34 -23.50 -8.85
N ALA A 2 -9.20 -22.92 -8.47
CA ALA A 2 -9.09 -22.26 -7.18
C ALA A 2 -10.10 -21.10 -7.12
N MET A 3 -10.72 -20.88 -5.97
CA MET A 3 -11.60 -19.74 -5.76
C MET A 3 -10.73 -18.48 -5.71
N LEU A 4 -11.06 -17.46 -6.51
CA LEU A 4 -10.34 -16.20 -6.51
C LEU A 4 -10.56 -15.46 -5.18
N LYS A 5 -9.53 -14.74 -4.72
CA LYS A 5 -9.60 -13.85 -3.56
C LYS A 5 -10.41 -12.60 -3.91
N ARG A 6 -10.98 -11.94 -2.90
CA ARG A 6 -11.82 -10.74 -3.03
C ARG A 6 -11.40 -9.70 -2.01
N THR A 7 -11.35 -8.44 -2.42
CA THR A 7 -11.18 -7.31 -1.50
C THR A 7 -12.49 -7.06 -0.74
N PRO A 8 -12.45 -6.35 0.39
CA PRO A 8 -13.68 -5.96 1.10
C PRO A 8 -14.65 -5.14 0.24
N LEU A 9 -14.14 -4.42 -0.77
CA LEU A 9 -14.93 -3.65 -1.72
C LEU A 9 -15.51 -4.44 -2.90
N TYR A 10 -15.32 -5.76 -2.98
CA TYR A 10 -15.83 -6.57 -4.10
C TYR A 10 -17.31 -6.32 -4.41
N GLU A 11 -18.17 -6.36 -3.38
CA GLU A 11 -19.61 -6.15 -3.55
C GLU A 11 -19.93 -4.70 -3.99
N ALA A 12 -19.14 -3.72 -3.54
CA ALA A 12 -19.27 -2.33 -3.95
C ALA A 12 -18.98 -2.20 -5.46
N HIS A 13 -17.87 -2.78 -5.93
CA HIS A 13 -17.49 -2.78 -7.35
C HIS A 13 -18.57 -3.40 -8.24
N VAL A 14 -19.07 -4.57 -7.86
CA VAL A 14 -20.15 -5.26 -8.60
C VAL A 14 -21.42 -4.40 -8.64
N SER A 15 -21.77 -3.76 -7.52
CA SER A 15 -23.00 -2.96 -7.42
C SER A 15 -23.01 -1.72 -8.32
N ILE A 16 -21.84 -1.15 -8.62
CA ILE A 16 -21.69 0.00 -9.52
C ILE A 16 -21.32 -0.40 -10.96
N GLY A 17 -21.43 -1.69 -11.29
CA GLY A 17 -21.29 -2.19 -12.66
C GLY A 17 -19.86 -2.34 -13.14
N ALA A 18 -18.90 -2.51 -12.23
CA ALA A 18 -17.51 -2.74 -12.59
C ALA A 18 -17.34 -4.01 -13.43
N ARG A 19 -16.42 -3.98 -14.39
CA ARG A 19 -15.99 -5.17 -15.11
C ARG A 19 -14.93 -5.90 -14.29
N MET A 20 -15.32 -6.99 -13.64
CA MET A 20 -14.41 -7.80 -12.82
C MET A 20 -13.55 -8.75 -13.68
N VAL A 21 -12.28 -8.92 -13.33
CA VAL A 21 -11.32 -9.84 -13.98
C VAL A 21 -10.50 -10.60 -12.94
N ASP A 22 -9.90 -11.72 -13.35
CA ASP A 22 -8.84 -12.37 -12.59
C ASP A 22 -7.54 -11.56 -12.75
N PHE A 23 -7.15 -10.89 -11.67
CA PHE A 23 -5.88 -10.21 -11.54
C PHE A 23 -5.04 -10.93 -10.50
N VAL A 24 -4.12 -11.78 -10.95
CA VAL A 24 -3.16 -12.53 -10.12
C VAL A 24 -3.82 -13.29 -8.95
N GLY A 25 -4.97 -13.90 -9.19
CA GLY A 25 -5.71 -14.67 -8.18
C GLY A 25 -6.73 -13.87 -7.37
N TRP A 26 -6.96 -12.59 -7.73
CA TRP A 26 -7.98 -11.72 -7.15
C TRP A 26 -9.06 -11.35 -8.17
N GLU A 27 -10.31 -11.22 -7.72
CA GLU A 27 -11.38 -10.58 -8.50
C GLU A 27 -11.30 -9.07 -8.35
N MET A 28 -10.70 -8.39 -9.34
CA MET A 28 -10.49 -6.93 -9.31
C MET A 28 -11.25 -6.23 -10.44
N PRO A 29 -11.70 -4.98 -10.24
CA PRO A 29 -12.32 -4.17 -11.29
C PRO A 29 -11.26 -3.69 -12.29
N VAL A 30 -11.38 -4.09 -13.57
CA VAL A 30 -10.47 -3.59 -14.63
C VAL A 30 -10.91 -2.23 -15.19
N GLN A 31 -12.19 -1.91 -15.06
CA GLN A 31 -12.80 -0.63 -15.45
C GLN A 31 -14.25 -0.54 -14.92
N TYR A 32 -14.77 0.68 -14.84
CA TYR A 32 -16.17 1.03 -14.56
C TYR A 32 -16.80 1.73 -15.76
N ALA A 33 -16.29 2.91 -16.15
CA ALA A 33 -16.75 3.71 -17.29
C ALA A 33 -15.92 3.47 -18.56
N GLY A 34 -14.70 2.94 -18.41
CA GLY A 34 -13.76 2.63 -19.47
C GLY A 34 -12.38 3.23 -19.19
N PRO A 35 -11.32 2.66 -19.80
CA PRO A 35 -9.95 2.99 -19.44
C PRO A 35 -9.57 4.43 -19.78
N ILE A 36 -10.12 5.01 -20.85
CA ILE A 36 -9.83 6.41 -21.24
C ILE A 36 -10.52 7.39 -20.27
N PRO A 37 -11.84 7.34 -20.03
CA PRO A 37 -12.49 8.22 -19.04
C PRO A 37 -11.85 8.15 -17.65
N GLU A 38 -11.51 6.96 -17.17
CA GLU A 38 -10.89 6.77 -15.85
C GLU A 38 -9.46 7.32 -15.80
N HIS A 39 -8.67 7.12 -16.86
CA HIS A 39 -7.36 7.75 -17.00
C HIS A 39 -7.46 9.28 -16.98
N MET A 40 -8.40 9.84 -17.75
CA MET A 40 -8.60 11.28 -17.80
C MET A 40 -9.10 11.85 -16.46
N ALA A 41 -9.93 11.10 -15.72
CA ALA A 41 -10.35 11.48 -14.39
C ALA A 41 -9.14 11.67 -13.45
N VAL A 42 -8.15 10.77 -13.48
CA VAL A 42 -6.90 10.94 -12.71
C VAL A 42 -6.11 12.16 -13.18
N ARG A 43 -6.00 12.39 -14.50
CA ARG A 43 -5.20 13.50 -15.04
C ARG A 43 -5.81 14.87 -14.82
N GLU A 44 -7.13 14.98 -14.86
CA GLU A 44 -7.83 16.26 -14.85
C GLU A 44 -8.51 16.56 -13.51
N ALA A 45 -8.75 15.53 -12.69
CA ALA A 45 -9.47 15.65 -11.43
C ALA A 45 -8.88 14.72 -10.34
N ALA A 46 -9.53 13.60 -10.07
CA ALA A 46 -9.02 12.52 -9.24
C ALA A 46 -9.65 11.18 -9.67
N GLY A 47 -8.92 10.09 -9.46
CA GLY A 47 -9.41 8.72 -9.50
C GLY A 47 -9.17 8.03 -8.17
N LEU A 48 -10.13 7.21 -7.75
CA LEU A 48 -10.04 6.37 -6.55
C LEU A 48 -9.86 4.92 -6.99
N PHE A 49 -8.88 4.24 -6.40
CA PHE A 49 -8.49 2.88 -6.73
C PHE A 49 -8.59 2.00 -5.49
N ASP A 50 -9.20 0.82 -5.63
CA ASP A 50 -9.05 -0.27 -4.67
C ASP A 50 -7.75 -1.01 -4.99
N VAL A 51 -6.79 -0.90 -4.08
CA VAL A 51 -5.51 -1.61 -4.15
C VAL A 51 -5.31 -2.53 -2.93
N SER A 52 -6.39 -2.95 -2.28
CA SER A 52 -6.41 -3.87 -1.12
C SER A 52 -5.96 -5.29 -1.43
N HIS A 53 -5.60 -5.56 -2.69
CA HIS A 53 -4.99 -6.83 -3.11
C HIS A 53 -3.47 -6.85 -2.87
N MET A 54 -2.84 -5.69 -2.63
CA MET A 54 -1.43 -5.57 -2.26
C MET A 54 -1.15 -6.32 -0.95
N GLY A 55 0.13 -6.64 -0.71
CA GLY A 55 0.54 -7.31 0.52
C GLY A 55 1.24 -6.36 1.48
N GLU A 56 1.00 -6.52 2.78
CA GLU A 56 1.62 -5.75 3.85
C GLU A 56 2.40 -6.69 4.76
N ILE A 57 3.73 -6.54 4.80
CA ILE A 57 4.61 -7.36 5.65
C ILE A 57 5.28 -6.45 6.68
N GLU A 58 5.00 -6.70 7.95
CA GLU A 58 5.63 -6.00 9.06
C GLU A 58 6.93 -6.68 9.47
N VAL A 59 7.94 -5.86 9.75
CA VAL A 59 9.21 -6.28 10.33
C VAL A 59 9.41 -5.47 11.60
N THR A 60 9.44 -6.15 12.75
CA THR A 60 9.56 -5.51 14.07
C THR A 60 10.73 -6.10 14.86
N GLY A 61 11.30 -5.31 15.76
CA GLY A 61 12.42 -5.72 16.63
C GLY A 61 13.66 -4.85 16.46
N ARG A 62 14.61 -5.01 17.37
CA ARG A 62 15.80 -4.13 17.46
C ARG A 62 16.72 -4.21 16.24
N SER A 63 16.69 -5.34 15.54
CA SER A 63 17.44 -5.54 14.29
C SER A 63 16.58 -5.34 13.03
N ALA A 64 15.40 -4.72 13.12
CA ALA A 64 14.50 -4.54 11.97
C ALA A 64 15.17 -3.73 10.85
N LEU A 65 15.83 -2.62 11.20
CA LEU A 65 16.58 -1.82 10.23
C LEU A 65 17.70 -2.64 9.56
N GLU A 66 18.45 -3.43 10.33
CA GLU A 66 19.54 -4.27 9.79
C GLU A 66 19.00 -5.28 8.77
N LEU A 67 17.90 -5.96 9.11
CA LEU A 67 17.27 -6.92 8.21
C LEU A 67 16.79 -6.21 6.93
N VAL A 68 16.01 -5.13 7.06
CA VAL A 68 15.46 -4.38 5.91
C VAL A 68 16.61 -3.88 5.02
N GLN A 69 17.63 -3.27 5.62
CA GLN A 69 18.80 -2.76 4.90
C GLN A 69 19.56 -3.85 4.14
N ARG A 70 19.55 -5.09 4.65
CA ARG A 70 20.19 -6.25 4.01
C ARG A 70 19.42 -6.76 2.81
N ILE A 71 18.08 -6.72 2.83
CA ILE A 71 17.22 -7.34 1.81
C ILE A 71 16.77 -6.36 0.72
N THR A 72 16.83 -5.05 0.97
CA THR A 72 16.42 -4.01 0.02
C THR A 72 17.62 -3.31 -0.60
N THR A 73 17.49 -2.86 -1.85
CA THR A 73 18.56 -2.18 -2.59
C THR A 73 18.75 -0.72 -2.19
N ASN A 74 17.69 -0.03 -1.76
CA ASN A 74 17.77 1.35 -1.32
C ASN A 74 18.18 1.44 0.17
N ASP A 75 18.71 2.59 0.58
CA ASP A 75 19.31 2.81 1.90
C ASP A 75 18.24 3.12 2.95
N ALA A 76 17.68 2.07 3.56
CA ALA A 76 16.66 2.17 4.61
C ALA A 76 17.14 2.95 5.84
N SER A 77 18.46 3.05 6.08
CA SER A 77 19.00 3.82 7.20
C SER A 77 18.78 5.33 7.07
N LYS A 78 18.53 5.82 5.85
CA LYS A 78 18.22 7.23 5.55
C LYS A 78 16.76 7.61 5.78
N LEU A 79 15.86 6.63 5.95
CA LEU A 79 14.47 6.91 6.26
C LEU A 79 14.36 7.55 7.64
N ALA A 80 13.64 8.65 7.73
CA ALA A 80 13.13 9.18 8.99
C ALA A 80 11.87 8.42 9.43
N ASP A 81 11.46 8.61 10.68
CA ASP A 81 10.23 8.01 11.18
C ASP A 81 9.01 8.56 10.44
N ASN A 82 8.14 7.63 10.02
CA ASN A 82 6.99 7.80 9.12
C ASN A 82 7.32 8.14 7.66
N GLN A 83 8.60 8.11 7.28
CA GLN A 83 9.00 8.22 5.89
C GLN A 83 8.93 6.86 5.19
N ALA A 84 8.68 6.89 3.89
CA ALA A 84 8.72 5.75 3.02
C ALA A 84 9.80 5.90 1.94
N GLN A 85 10.16 4.81 1.27
CA GLN A 85 10.92 4.84 0.02
C GLN A 85 10.60 3.66 -0.88
N TYR A 86 10.69 3.87 -2.19
CA TYR A 86 10.69 2.78 -3.16
C TYR A 86 12.02 2.05 -3.13
N SER A 87 11.96 0.73 -3.26
CA SER A 87 13.16 -0.12 -3.36
C SER A 87 12.85 -1.39 -4.15
N ALA A 88 13.90 -2.02 -4.66
CA ALA A 88 13.84 -3.42 -5.05
C ALA A 88 14.24 -4.31 -3.87
N LEU A 89 13.67 -5.51 -3.83
CA LEU A 89 14.07 -6.62 -2.97
C LEU A 89 14.73 -7.68 -3.84
N THR A 90 15.96 -8.08 -3.49
CA THR A 90 16.78 -8.96 -4.34
C THR A 90 17.11 -10.29 -3.65
N ASN A 91 17.37 -11.31 -4.46
CA ASN A 91 17.96 -12.56 -3.99
C ASN A 91 19.49 -12.43 -3.78
N ASP A 92 20.13 -13.46 -3.24
CA ASP A 92 21.57 -13.48 -2.96
C ASP A 92 22.45 -13.31 -4.21
N GLY A 93 21.92 -13.57 -5.40
CA GLY A 93 22.59 -13.37 -6.68
C GLY A 93 22.34 -11.99 -7.30
N GLY A 94 21.62 -11.09 -6.63
CA GLY A 94 21.27 -9.76 -7.13
C GLY A 94 20.08 -9.73 -8.10
N GLY A 95 19.40 -10.85 -8.32
CA GLY A 95 18.17 -10.89 -9.10
C GLY A 95 17.00 -10.31 -8.32
N ILE A 96 16.18 -9.47 -8.95
CA ILE A 96 14.99 -8.86 -8.33
C ILE A 96 13.94 -9.93 -8.06
N ILE A 97 13.48 -10.01 -6.82
CA ILE A 97 12.37 -10.86 -6.37
C ILE A 97 11.07 -10.08 -6.48
N ASP A 98 11.08 -8.81 -6.05
CA ASP A 98 9.95 -7.89 -6.10
C ASP A 98 10.45 -6.44 -6.03
N ASP A 99 9.63 -5.50 -6.46
CA ASP A 99 9.74 -4.11 -6.06
C ASP A 99 8.66 -3.76 -5.02
N LEU A 100 8.96 -2.80 -4.14
CA LEU A 100 8.13 -2.54 -2.97
C LEU A 100 8.31 -1.12 -2.43
N ILE A 101 7.42 -0.73 -1.52
CA ILE A 101 7.58 0.46 -0.70
C ILE A 101 7.96 0.06 0.72
N VAL A 102 9.07 0.61 1.21
CA VAL A 102 9.51 0.47 2.60
C VAL A 102 9.00 1.64 3.40
N TYR A 103 8.09 1.41 4.34
CA TYR A 103 7.68 2.38 5.36
C TYR A 103 8.49 2.15 6.63
N ARG A 104 9.11 3.20 7.16
CA ARG A 104 9.69 3.21 8.51
C ARG A 104 8.71 3.88 9.45
N PHE A 105 8.23 3.21 10.49
CA PHE A 105 7.40 3.85 11.51
C PHE A 105 8.22 4.32 12.71
N ASN A 106 9.25 3.55 13.09
CA ASN A 106 10.30 3.94 14.02
C ASN A 106 11.55 3.08 13.77
N SER A 107 12.58 3.18 14.62
CA SER A 107 13.83 2.42 14.45
C SER A 107 13.67 0.89 14.45
N ASP A 108 12.59 0.40 15.06
CA ASP A 108 12.37 -1.01 15.36
C ASP A 108 11.10 -1.54 14.67
N TYR A 109 10.47 -0.77 13.78
CA TYR A 109 9.22 -1.14 13.13
C TYR A 109 9.14 -0.57 11.71
N PHE A 110 9.09 -1.49 10.75
CA PHE A 110 8.95 -1.24 9.33
C PHE A 110 7.75 -2.01 8.77
N MET A 111 7.18 -1.50 7.69
CA MET A 111 6.19 -2.19 6.87
C MET A 111 6.62 -2.15 5.41
N LEU A 112 6.54 -3.31 4.75
CA LEU A 112 6.88 -3.49 3.35
C LEU A 112 5.59 -3.73 2.59
N VAL A 113 5.22 -2.80 1.71
CA VAL A 113 4.06 -2.94 0.82
C VAL A 113 4.53 -3.55 -0.49
N VAL A 114 4.04 -4.74 -0.81
CA VAL A 114 4.55 -5.63 -1.87
C VAL A 114 3.47 -5.94 -2.90
N ASN A 115 3.89 -6.39 -4.09
CA ASN A 115 2.95 -6.74 -5.14
C ASN A 115 2.11 -7.98 -4.77
N ALA A 116 0.80 -7.93 -5.04
CA ALA A 116 -0.17 -8.98 -4.72
C ALA A 116 0.26 -10.41 -5.14
N SER A 117 0.84 -10.55 -6.33
CA SER A 117 1.29 -11.84 -6.86
C SER A 117 2.50 -12.43 -6.12
N ASN A 118 3.20 -11.62 -5.34
CA ASN A 118 4.48 -11.92 -4.73
C ASN A 118 4.42 -12.01 -3.20
N THR A 119 3.29 -11.69 -2.55
CA THR A 119 3.16 -11.62 -1.08
C THR A 119 3.72 -12.86 -0.38
N ASP A 120 3.21 -14.07 -0.68
CA ASP A 120 3.67 -15.31 -0.05
C ASP A 120 5.17 -15.57 -0.28
N LYS A 121 5.65 -15.27 -1.51
CA LYS A 121 7.05 -15.46 -1.92
C LYS A 121 7.97 -14.51 -1.17
N VAL A 122 7.59 -13.24 -1.06
CA VAL A 122 8.36 -12.19 -0.38
C VAL A 122 8.34 -12.44 1.13
N PHE A 123 7.18 -12.74 1.72
CA PHE A 123 7.09 -13.12 3.13
C PHE A 123 8.00 -14.30 3.46
N ALA A 124 7.95 -15.39 2.69
CA ALA A 124 8.83 -16.54 2.89
C ALA A 124 10.33 -16.21 2.68
N TRP A 125 10.65 -15.26 1.82
CA TRP A 125 12.04 -14.77 1.65
C TRP A 125 12.52 -13.98 2.87
N ILE A 126 11.72 -13.04 3.36
CA ILE A 126 12.05 -12.19 4.50
C ILE A 126 12.15 -13.04 5.77
N SER A 127 11.18 -13.92 6.02
CA SER A 127 11.15 -14.80 7.20
C SER A 127 12.37 -15.72 7.28
N ARG A 128 12.91 -16.18 6.15
CA ARG A 128 14.17 -16.95 6.12
C ARG A 128 15.38 -16.13 6.56
N HIS A 129 15.40 -14.84 6.23
CA HIS A 129 16.48 -13.93 6.62
C HIS A 129 16.32 -13.37 8.03
N ALA A 130 15.09 -13.31 8.53
CA ALA A 130 14.80 -12.98 9.92
C ALA A 130 15.33 -14.03 10.90
N ALA A 131 15.42 -15.31 10.51
CA ALA A 131 15.87 -16.39 11.39
C ALA A 131 17.28 -16.20 12.00
N SER A 132 18.10 -15.32 11.41
CA SER A 132 19.42 -14.96 11.93
C SER A 132 19.47 -13.65 12.74
N HIS A 133 18.32 -13.01 12.97
CA HIS A 133 18.20 -11.69 13.62
C HIS A 133 17.16 -11.73 14.76
N ASP A 134 17.28 -10.81 15.72
CA ASP A 134 16.29 -10.58 16.78
C ASP A 134 15.13 -9.71 16.25
N VAL A 135 14.33 -10.29 15.35
CA VAL A 135 13.21 -9.63 14.65
C VAL A 135 12.04 -10.59 14.46
N GLU A 136 10.83 -10.02 14.46
CA GLU A 136 9.60 -10.71 14.08
C GLU A 136 9.13 -10.21 12.71
N VAL A 137 8.64 -11.13 11.89
CA VAL A 137 8.10 -10.84 10.56
C VAL A 137 6.67 -11.39 10.49
N HIS A 138 5.72 -10.52 10.18
CA HIS A 138 4.30 -10.86 10.13
C HIS A 138 3.72 -10.43 8.78
N ASP A 139 3.02 -11.34 8.11
CA ASP A 139 2.12 -10.97 7.01
C ASP A 139 0.82 -10.44 7.64
N VAL A 140 0.60 -9.14 7.50
CA VAL A 140 -0.55 -8.44 8.04
C VAL A 140 -1.50 -7.97 6.94
N SER A 141 -1.39 -8.52 5.73
CA SER A 141 -2.19 -8.08 4.58
C SER A 141 -3.70 -8.16 4.87
N ALA A 142 -4.14 -9.18 5.61
CA ALA A 142 -5.55 -9.33 6.00
C ALA A 142 -6.03 -8.31 7.06
N ALA A 143 -5.11 -7.55 7.68
CA ALA A 143 -5.43 -6.54 8.68
C ALA A 143 -5.60 -5.13 8.08
N TYR A 144 -5.28 -4.96 6.79
CA TYR A 144 -5.37 -3.69 6.10
C TYR A 144 -6.25 -3.78 4.85
N ALA A 145 -6.96 -2.69 4.63
CA ALA A 145 -7.44 -2.30 3.31
C ALA A 145 -6.63 -1.08 2.85
N LEU A 146 -6.45 -0.94 1.54
CA LEU A 146 -5.68 0.10 0.91
C LEU A 146 -6.42 0.70 -0.29
N MET A 147 -6.74 1.99 -0.17
CA MET A 147 -7.27 2.79 -1.26
C MET A 147 -6.23 3.79 -1.74
N ALA A 148 -6.17 4.06 -3.04
CA ALA A 148 -5.35 5.14 -3.59
C ALA A 148 -6.23 6.21 -4.22
N LEU A 149 -6.17 7.44 -3.69
CA LEU A 149 -6.81 8.62 -4.27
C LEU A 149 -5.77 9.45 -5.00
N GLN A 150 -5.88 9.56 -6.31
CA GLN A 150 -4.80 10.03 -7.17
C GLN A 150 -5.30 11.06 -8.18
N GLY A 151 -4.59 12.17 -8.33
CA GLY A 151 -4.92 13.25 -9.28
C GLY A 151 -4.72 14.64 -8.69
N PRO A 152 -4.73 15.70 -9.53
CA PRO A 152 -4.48 17.07 -9.10
C PRO A 152 -5.49 17.62 -8.07
N LEU A 153 -6.67 17.00 -7.92
CA LEU A 153 -7.67 17.36 -6.93
C LEU A 153 -7.70 16.43 -5.71
N ALA A 154 -6.82 15.43 -5.64
CA ALA A 154 -6.82 14.41 -4.59
C ALA A 154 -6.65 15.00 -3.17
N GLU A 155 -5.69 15.91 -2.97
CA GLU A 155 -5.49 16.57 -1.67
C GLU A 155 -6.77 17.28 -1.22
N ARG A 156 -7.35 18.11 -2.09
CA ARG A 156 -8.55 18.88 -1.78
C ARG A 156 -9.72 17.96 -1.40
N ILE A 157 -9.93 16.88 -2.16
CA ILE A 157 -11.01 15.92 -1.90
C ILE A 157 -10.80 15.23 -0.55
N LEU A 158 -9.59 14.76 -0.25
CA LEU A 158 -9.31 14.08 1.00
C LEU A 158 -9.33 15.04 2.20
N GLN A 159 -8.93 16.29 2.01
CA GLN A 159 -8.91 17.32 3.05
C GLN A 159 -10.31 17.62 3.59
N ASP A 160 -11.36 17.50 2.76
CA ASP A 160 -12.75 17.67 3.20
C ASP A 160 -13.20 16.58 4.20
N LEU A 161 -12.47 15.46 4.27
CA LEU A 161 -12.76 14.33 5.15
C LEU A 161 -11.86 14.29 6.40
N THR A 162 -10.96 15.25 6.61
CA THR A 162 -10.07 15.23 7.77
C THR A 162 -9.71 16.62 8.29
N ASP A 163 -9.57 16.74 9.61
CA ASP A 163 -9.03 17.94 10.24
C ASP A 163 -7.49 18.02 10.16
N HIS A 164 -6.82 16.95 9.71
CA HIS A 164 -5.37 16.96 9.53
C HIS A 164 -5.00 17.76 8.28
N MET A 165 -4.05 18.68 8.40
CA MET A 165 -3.54 19.44 7.25
C MET A 165 -2.70 18.53 6.36
N LEU A 166 -3.23 18.12 5.20
CA LEU A 166 -2.59 17.12 4.32
C LEU A 166 -1.39 17.68 3.56
N ASP A 167 -1.33 18.99 3.36
CA ASP A 167 -0.17 19.70 2.80
C ASP A 167 1.08 19.57 3.69
N HIS A 168 0.91 19.21 4.97
CA HIS A 168 1.99 18.89 5.90
C HIS A 168 2.51 17.45 5.80
N ILE A 169 1.92 16.60 4.96
CA ILE A 169 2.45 15.26 4.65
C ILE A 169 3.26 15.40 3.35
N PRO A 170 4.61 15.40 3.38
CA PRO A 170 5.39 15.51 2.15
C PRO A 170 5.31 14.24 1.30
N TYR A 171 5.73 14.35 0.05
CA TYR A 171 5.86 13.19 -0.85
C TYR A 171 6.70 12.08 -0.20
N TYR A 172 6.20 10.84 -0.23
CA TYR A 172 6.79 9.66 0.45
C TYR A 172 6.87 9.77 1.97
N TRP A 173 5.97 10.52 2.59
CA TRP A 173 5.74 10.47 4.04
C TRP A 173 4.34 9.98 4.34
N SER A 174 4.15 9.53 5.57
CA SER A 174 2.88 9.06 6.08
C SER A 174 2.57 9.64 7.45
N GLN A 175 1.30 9.70 7.82
CA GLN A 175 0.83 10.10 9.14
C GLN A 175 -0.38 9.29 9.55
N ARG A 176 -0.58 9.11 10.86
CA ARG A 176 -1.86 8.62 11.38
C ARG A 176 -2.85 9.78 11.32
N VAL A 177 -3.97 9.56 10.65
CA VAL A 177 -4.97 10.59 10.34
C VAL A 177 -6.36 10.01 10.58
N GLN A 178 -7.27 10.82 11.11
CA GLN A 178 -8.70 10.48 11.14
C GLN A 178 -9.33 10.94 9.83
N VAL A 179 -9.81 10.01 9.02
CA VAL A 179 -10.52 10.30 7.76
C VAL A 179 -11.97 9.89 7.98
N ASP A 180 -12.89 10.87 7.94
CA ASP A 180 -14.32 10.71 8.24
C ASP A 180 -14.60 9.92 9.54
N GLY A 181 -13.78 10.18 10.58
CA GLY A 181 -13.87 9.49 11.87
C GLY A 181 -13.25 8.09 11.92
N VAL A 182 -12.69 7.59 10.81
CA VAL A 182 -11.95 6.32 10.75
C VAL A 182 -10.45 6.57 10.97
N SER A 183 -9.84 5.72 11.81
CA SER A 183 -8.40 5.78 12.07
C SER A 183 -7.61 5.18 10.90
N CYS A 184 -7.02 6.04 10.08
CA CYS A 184 -6.23 5.64 8.93
C CYS A 184 -4.73 5.94 9.13
N ARG A 185 -3.90 5.27 8.33
CA ARG A 185 -2.56 5.75 7.98
C ARG A 185 -2.65 6.30 6.56
N VAL A 186 -2.36 7.58 6.40
CA VAL A 186 -2.39 8.26 5.09
C VAL A 186 -0.96 8.53 4.67
N SER A 187 -0.58 8.12 3.46
CA SER A 187 0.72 8.40 2.86
C SER A 187 0.57 9.18 1.56
N ARG A 188 1.49 10.11 1.31
CA ARG A 188 1.52 10.83 0.03
C ARG A 188 2.37 10.07 -0.99
N THR A 189 1.82 8.95 -1.43
CA THR A 189 2.40 7.98 -2.36
C THR A 189 1.41 7.69 -3.48
N GLY A 190 1.90 7.03 -4.54
CA GLY A 190 1.07 6.78 -5.71
C GLY A 190 1.80 6.13 -6.87
N TYR A 191 1.02 5.60 -7.81
CA TYR A 191 1.49 4.89 -9.00
C TYR A 191 1.06 5.55 -10.32
N THR A 192 0.59 6.80 -10.26
CA THR A 192 -0.08 7.46 -11.41
C THR A 192 0.77 8.55 -12.06
N GLY A 193 1.77 9.08 -11.36
CA GLY A 193 2.55 10.25 -11.78
C GLY A 193 1.89 11.61 -11.49
N GLU A 194 0.65 11.62 -10.98
CA GLU A 194 0.06 12.81 -10.34
C GLU A 194 0.39 12.84 -8.84
N ASP A 195 0.05 13.95 -8.18
CA ASP A 195 -0.08 13.97 -6.72
C ASP A 195 -1.22 13.04 -6.27
N GLY A 196 -1.18 12.64 -5.00
CA GLY A 196 -2.16 11.72 -4.46
C GLY A 196 -1.74 11.11 -3.13
N PHE A 197 -2.66 10.33 -2.59
CA PHE A 197 -2.51 9.65 -1.32
C PHE A 197 -2.89 8.19 -1.42
N GLU A 198 -2.28 7.37 -0.58
CA GLU A 198 -2.73 6.03 -0.25
C GLU A 198 -3.23 6.02 1.19
N ILE A 199 -4.35 5.34 1.41
CA ILE A 199 -5.12 5.36 2.66
C ILE A 199 -5.23 3.93 3.15
N PHE A 200 -4.44 3.60 4.16
CA PHE A 200 -4.50 2.33 4.87
C PHE A 200 -5.55 2.44 5.98
N CYS A 201 -6.50 1.53 6.01
CA CYS A 201 -7.57 1.47 7.02
C CYS A 201 -7.84 0.03 7.45
N ASN A 202 -8.69 -0.15 8.46
CA ASN A 202 -9.19 -1.47 8.80
C ASN A 202 -10.15 -1.95 7.69
N PRO A 203 -10.05 -3.20 7.21
CA PRO A 203 -10.95 -3.75 6.19
C PRO A 203 -12.45 -3.57 6.48
N VAL A 204 -12.86 -3.51 7.75
CA VAL A 204 -14.28 -3.33 8.11
C VAL A 204 -14.78 -1.91 7.86
N ASP A 205 -13.88 -0.92 7.81
CA ASP A 205 -14.19 0.49 7.63
C ASP A 205 -14.04 0.94 6.15
N GLU A 206 -13.37 0.14 5.31
CA GLU A 206 -13.04 0.49 3.92
C GLU A 206 -14.28 0.87 3.10
N ARG A 207 -15.38 0.13 3.28
CA ARG A 207 -16.61 0.35 2.53
C ARG A 207 -17.28 1.68 2.85
N ASP A 208 -17.20 2.13 4.10
CA ASP A 208 -17.82 3.38 4.50
C ASP A 208 -16.97 4.58 4.05
N LEU A 209 -15.65 4.39 3.92
CA LEU A 209 -14.74 5.39 3.37
C LEU A 209 -14.78 5.50 1.82
N TRP A 210 -15.12 4.42 1.13
CA TRP A 210 -15.16 4.32 -0.34
C TRP A 210 -16.39 5.02 -0.96
#